data_AF-A0A944BRX8-F1
#
_entry.id   AF-A0A944BRX8-F1
#
_cell.length_a   1.000
_cell.length_b   1.000
_cell.length_c   1.000
_cell.angle_alpha   90.00
_cell.angle_beta   90.00
_cell.angle_gamma   90.00
#
_symmetry.space_group_name_H-M   'P 1'
#
loop_
_entity.id
_entity.type
_entity.pdbx_description
1 polymer ?
#
loop_
_entity_poly.entity_id
_entity_poly.type
_entity_poly.pdbx_seq_one_letter_code
_entity_poly.pdbx_strand_id
1 'polypeptide(L)'
;SFFPFTEPSVEADIQCFECNGKGCSLCKHTGWIEVLGSGMVHPNVLRLNGYDDKKYKGFAFGIGIDRVAMLKYGIDDIKRFYTNDIDFIEQFRKE
;
A
#
# COMPACT_ATOMS: atom_id res chain seq x y z
N SER A 1 -8.49 10.48 5.16
CA SER A 1 -7.02 10.51 5.14
C SER A 1 -6.57 11.81 4.51
N PHE A 2 -5.38 12.32 4.84
CA PHE A 2 -4.87 13.58 4.28
C PHE A 2 -3.44 13.38 3.81
N PHE A 3 -3.19 13.64 2.52
CA PHE A 3 -1.85 13.69 1.94
C PHE A 3 -1.67 15.06 1.28
N PRO A 4 -0.60 15.83 1.58
CA PRO A 4 -0.43 17.19 1.07
C PRO A 4 -0.37 17.33 -0.47
N PHE A 5 -0.10 16.23 -1.17
CA PHE A 5 0.06 16.17 -2.63
C PHE A 5 -1.19 15.65 -3.35
N THR A 6 -2.27 15.29 -2.65
CA THR A 6 -3.54 14.86 -3.25
C THR A 6 -4.79 15.45 -2.57
N GLU A 7 -5.81 15.81 -3.36
CA GLU A 7 -7.12 16.29 -2.89
C GLU A 7 -8.24 15.98 -3.91
N PRO A 8 -9.27 15.17 -3.55
CA PRO A 8 -9.43 14.44 -2.29
C PRO A 8 -8.42 13.29 -2.13
N SER A 9 -8.16 12.93 -0.87
CA SER A 9 -7.27 11.84 -0.46
C SER A 9 -8.05 10.70 0.20
N VAL A 10 -7.65 9.46 -0.07
CA VAL A 10 -8.24 8.23 0.47
C VAL A 10 -7.16 7.25 0.91
N GLU A 11 -7.38 6.55 2.01
CA GLU A 11 -6.72 5.27 2.30
C GLU A 11 -7.61 4.16 1.75
N ALA A 12 -7.00 3.08 1.25
CA ALA A 12 -7.73 1.92 0.77
C ALA A 12 -7.29 0.64 1.49
N ASP A 13 -8.32 -0.06 1.93
CA ASP A 13 -8.23 -1.29 2.68
C ASP A 13 -8.59 -2.49 1.79
N ILE A 14 -7.97 -3.62 2.07
CA ILE A 14 -8.37 -4.92 1.52
C ILE A 14 -9.03 -5.75 2.61
N GLN A 15 -9.95 -6.62 2.19
CA GLN A 15 -10.54 -7.59 3.10
C GLN A 15 -9.42 -8.49 3.63
N CYS A 16 -9.43 -8.72 4.95
CA CYS A 16 -8.45 -9.58 5.59
C CYS A 16 -8.56 -11.01 5.07
N PHE A 17 -7.50 -11.49 4.40
CA PHE A 17 -7.42 -12.81 3.78
C PHE A 17 -7.42 -13.95 4.82
N GLU A 18 -6.94 -13.68 6.04
CA GLU A 18 -6.88 -14.68 7.12
C GLU A 18 -8.27 -15.00 7.68
N CYS A 19 -9.11 -13.98 7.89
CA CYS A 19 -10.40 -14.14 8.56
C CYS A 19 -11.62 -13.95 7.66
N ASN A 20 -11.41 -13.69 6.36
CA ASN A 20 -12.47 -13.37 5.39
C ASN A 20 -13.43 -12.29 5.90
N GLY A 21 -12.88 -11.23 6.51
CA GLY A 21 -13.67 -10.11 7.05
C GLY A 21 -14.33 -10.34 8.42
N LYS A 22 -14.20 -11.50 9.05
CA LYS A 22 -14.77 -11.76 10.40
C LYS A 22 -14.09 -10.98 11.53
N GLY A 23 -12.84 -10.55 11.31
CA GLY A 23 -11.97 -9.95 12.33
C GLY A 23 -11.06 -10.98 12.99
N CYS A 24 -9.76 -10.68 13.04
CA CYS A 24 -8.72 -11.45 13.73
C CYS A 24 -7.59 -10.53 14.21
N SER A 25 -6.58 -11.07 14.89
CA SER A 25 -5.44 -10.29 15.38
C SER A 25 -4.72 -9.54 14.25
N LEU A 26 -4.54 -10.14 13.08
CA LEU A 26 -3.85 -9.55 11.92
C LEU A 26 -4.50 -8.23 11.46
N CYS A 27 -5.82 -8.21 11.33
CA CYS A 27 -6.58 -7.01 10.94
C CYS A 27 -7.09 -6.21 12.14
N LYS A 28 -6.55 -6.43 13.34
CA LYS A 28 -7.00 -5.75 14.58
C LYS A 28 -8.52 -5.85 14.81
N HIS A 29 -9.09 -7.02 14.48
CA HIS A 29 -10.51 -7.33 14.60
C HIS A 29 -11.47 -6.46 13.75
N THR A 30 -10.97 -5.71 12.76
CA THR A 30 -11.83 -4.89 11.88
C THR A 30 -12.37 -5.67 10.67
N GLY A 31 -11.67 -6.74 10.28
CA GLY A 31 -11.92 -7.45 9.02
C GLY A 31 -11.23 -6.82 7.80
N TRP A 32 -10.54 -5.69 7.98
CA TRP A 32 -9.93 -4.88 6.92
C TRP A 32 -8.47 -4.55 7.23
N ILE A 33 -7.63 -4.55 6.21
CA ILE A 33 -6.20 -4.22 6.33
C ILE A 33 -5.89 -3.07 5.37
N GLU A 34 -5.44 -1.95 5.93
CA GLU A 34 -4.92 -0.82 5.15
C GLU A 34 -3.64 -1.23 4.42
N VAL A 35 -3.63 -1.02 3.10
CA VAL A 35 -2.50 -1.38 2.24
C VAL A 35 -2.06 -0.27 1.29
N LEU A 36 -2.91 0.70 0.97
CA LEU A 36 -2.56 1.76 0.03
C LEU A 36 -3.10 3.13 0.42
N GLY A 37 -2.38 4.18 0.04
CA GLY A 37 -2.85 5.56 0.03
C GLY A 37 -3.06 6.01 -1.41
N SER A 38 -4.11 6.79 -1.68
CA SER A 38 -4.43 7.28 -3.03
C SER A 38 -5.13 8.63 -2.97
N GLY A 39 -5.19 9.32 -4.10
CA GLY A 39 -5.99 10.52 -4.24
C GLY A 39 -5.82 11.20 -5.60
N MET A 40 -6.62 12.23 -5.81
CA MET A 40 -6.48 13.11 -6.99
C MET A 40 -5.30 14.04 -6.78
N VAL A 41 -4.38 14.15 -7.74
CA VAL A 41 -3.19 15.01 -7.62
C VAL A 41 -3.61 16.45 -7.36
N HIS A 42 -3.06 17.05 -6.29
CA HIS A 42 -3.43 18.40 -5.88
C HIS A 42 -3.03 19.42 -6.97
N PRO A 43 -3.88 20.42 -7.29
CA PRO A 43 -3.60 21.40 -8.34
C PRO A 43 -2.24 22.09 -8.26
N ASN A 44 -1.79 22.43 -7.04
CA ASN A 44 -0.45 23.00 -6.83
C ASN A 44 0.68 22.10 -7.35
N VAL A 45 0.56 20.77 -7.22
CA VAL A 45 1.56 19.81 -7.70
C VAL A 45 1.61 19.82 -9.23
N LEU A 46 0.45 19.88 -9.89
CA LEU A 46 0.38 20.00 -11.36
C LEU A 46 1.02 21.31 -11.83
N ARG A 47 0.66 22.45 -11.22
CA ARG A 47 1.18 23.76 -11.60
C ARG A 47 2.70 23.89 -11.39
N LEU A 48 3.23 23.34 -10.30
CA LEU A 48 4.68 23.32 -10.04
C LEU A 48 5.47 22.52 -11.08
N ASN A 49 4.82 21.58 -11.79
CA ASN A 49 5.43 20.77 -12.84
C ASN A 49 5.05 21.24 -14.26
N GLY A 50 4.49 22.45 -14.41
CA GLY A 50 4.19 23.05 -15.71
C GLY A 50 2.89 22.59 -16.36
N TYR A 51 1.99 21.91 -15.63
CA TYR A 51 0.69 21.48 -16.14
C TYR A 51 -0.42 22.48 -15.77
N ASP A 52 -1.30 22.76 -16.73
CA ASP A 52 -2.56 23.50 -16.52
C ASP A 52 -3.58 22.61 -15.79
N ASP A 53 -3.89 22.95 -14.54
CA ASP A 53 -4.79 22.22 -13.64
C ASP A 53 -6.28 22.31 -14.04
N LYS A 54 -6.64 23.19 -14.98
CA LYS A 54 -7.99 23.23 -15.58
C LYS A 54 -8.13 22.24 -16.73
N LYS A 55 -7.04 21.95 -17.45
CA LYS A 55 -7.02 21.03 -18.58
C LYS A 55 -6.64 19.60 -18.18
N TYR A 56 -5.70 19.46 -17.24
CA TYR A 56 -5.18 18.17 -16.80
C TYR A 56 -5.64 17.85 -15.38
N LYS A 57 -6.03 16.60 -15.18
CA LYS A 57 -6.29 15.99 -13.88
C LYS A 57 -5.40 14.75 -13.77
N GLY A 58 -4.99 14.42 -12.56
CA GLY A 58 -4.20 13.23 -12.27
C GLY A 58 -4.72 12.55 -11.02
N PHE A 59 -4.43 11.26 -10.89
CA PHE A 59 -4.54 10.53 -9.63
C PHE A 59 -3.17 9.94 -9.32
N ALA A 60 -2.86 9.78 -8.04
CA ALA A 60 -1.64 9.17 -7.55
C ALA A 60 -1.98 8.19 -6.45
N PHE A 61 -1.19 7.11 -6.37
CA PHE A 61 -1.33 6.11 -5.32
C PHE A 61 0.05 5.59 -4.91
N GLY A 62 0.13 5.12 -3.67
CA GLY A 62 1.33 4.52 -3.09
C GLY A 62 0.98 3.23 -2.36
N ILE A 63 1.82 2.22 -2.55
CA ILE A 63 1.69 0.92 -1.91
C ILE A 63 3.07 0.46 -1.43
N GLY A 64 3.14 -0.09 -0.23
CA GLY A 64 4.38 -0.67 0.30
C GLY A 64 4.53 -2.11 -0.14
N ILE A 65 5.48 -2.40 -1.04
CA ILE A 65 5.67 -3.76 -1.58
C ILE A 65 6.05 -4.75 -0.47
N ASP A 66 6.88 -4.34 0.49
CA ASP A 66 7.25 -5.14 1.66
C ASP A 66 6.01 -5.55 2.46
N ARG A 67 5.09 -4.60 2.70
CA ARG A 67 3.85 -4.86 3.45
C ARG A 67 2.96 -5.84 2.70
N VAL A 68 2.81 -5.68 1.38
CA VAL A 68 2.03 -6.60 0.56
C VAL A 68 2.64 -8.00 0.57
N ALA A 69 3.97 -8.12 0.43
CA ALA A 69 4.66 -9.40 0.50
C ALA A 69 4.52 -10.06 1.88
N MET A 70 4.68 -9.31 2.96
CA MET A 70 4.49 -9.81 4.32
C MET A 70 3.09 -10.36 4.53
N LEU A 71 2.07 -9.64 4.08
CA LEU A 71 0.68 -10.09 4.16
C LEU A 71 0.45 -11.32 3.28
N LYS A 72 0.88 -11.29 2.01
CA LYS A 72 0.65 -12.38 1.06
C LYS A 72 1.32 -13.70 1.48
N TYR A 73 2.55 -13.63 1.98
CA TYR A 73 3.38 -14.79 2.29
C TYR A 73 3.49 -15.11 3.78
N GLY A 74 2.81 -14.34 4.65
CA GLY A 74 2.90 -14.52 6.09
C GLY A 74 4.30 -14.28 6.65
N ILE A 75 5.06 -13.33 6.08
CA ILE A 75 6.39 -12.98 6.58
C ILE A 75 6.23 -12.09 7.80
N ASP A 76 6.81 -12.52 8.91
CA ASP A 76 6.64 -11.96 10.25
C ASP A 76 7.65 -10.85 10.58
N ASP A 77 8.83 -10.86 9.97
CA ASP A 77 9.86 -9.83 10.14
C ASP A 77 10.30 -9.22 8.80
N ILE A 78 10.10 -7.89 8.67
CA ILE A 78 10.52 -7.10 7.50
C ILE A 78 12.03 -7.18 7.24
N LYS A 79 12.85 -7.42 8.27
CA LYS A 79 14.31 -7.52 8.12
C LYS A 79 14.73 -8.67 7.22
N ARG A 80 13.91 -9.72 7.09
CA ARG A 80 14.20 -10.87 6.23
C ARG A 80 14.39 -10.48 4.76
N PHE A 81 13.75 -9.38 4.31
CA PHE A 81 13.98 -8.84 2.96
C PHE A 81 15.36 -8.22 2.76
N TYR A 82 16.04 -7.82 3.85
CA TYR A 82 17.28 -7.05 3.79
C TYR A 82 18.50 -7.82 4.30
N THR A 83 18.32 -8.96 4.96
CA THR A 83 19.43 -9.79 5.48
C THR A 83 20.10 -10.66 4.43
N ASN A 84 19.50 -10.82 3.24
CA ASN A 84 19.98 -11.71 2.17
C ASN A 84 20.22 -13.16 2.62
N ASP A 85 19.37 -13.66 3.51
CA ASP A 85 19.39 -15.06 3.94
C ASP A 85 19.01 -15.97 2.76
N ILE A 86 19.92 -16.87 2.38
CA ILE A 86 19.74 -17.80 1.26
C ILE A 86 18.53 -18.70 1.52
N ASP A 87 18.36 -19.20 2.74
CA ASP A 87 17.26 -20.12 3.08
C ASP A 87 15.89 -19.42 2.99
N PHE A 88 15.84 -18.11 3.23
CA PHE A 88 14.65 -17.30 2.99
C PHE A 88 14.41 -17.10 1.48
N ILE A 89 15.44 -16.74 0.73
CA ILE A 89 15.33 -16.47 -0.72
C ILE A 89 14.90 -17.72 -1.50
N GLU A 90 15.44 -18.89 -1.16
CA GLU A 90 15.12 -20.15 -1.86
C GLU A 90 13.63 -20.53 -1.76
N GLN A 91 12.91 -20.05 -0.73
CA GLN A 91 11.47 -20.32 -0.56
C GLN A 91 10.62 -19.76 -1.72
N PHE A 92 11.13 -18.76 -2.46
CA PHE A 92 10.39 -18.05 -3.51
C PHE A 92 10.86 -18.39 -4.94
N ARG A 93 11.74 -19.39 -5.12
CA ARG A 93 12.30 -19.73 -6.46
C ARG A 93 11.35 -20.42 -7.44
N LYS A 94 10.25 -20.99 -6.96
CA LYS A 94 9.31 -21.82 -7.77
C LYS A 94 7.96 -21.15 -8.01
N GLU A 95 7.82 -19.89 -7.65
CA GLU A 95 6.66 -19.10 -8.09
C GLU A 95 6.79 -18.63 -9.54
#